data_AF-B9SD40-F1
#
_entry.id   AF-B9SD40-F1
#
_cell.length_a   1.000
_cell.length_b   1.000
_cell.length_c   1.000
_cell.angle_alpha   90.00
_cell.angle_beta   90.00
_cell.angle_gamma   90.00
#
_symmetry.space_group_name_H-M   'P 1'
#
loop_
_entity.id
_entity.type
_entity.pdbx_description
1 polymer ?
#
loop_
_entity_poly.entity_id
_entity_poly.type
_entity_poly.pdbx_seq_one_letter_code
_entity_poly.pdbx_strand_id
1 'polypeptide(L)' 'MHSLVSSIRLYMSLFSRIKINRRCPILSHMLFVDDTILFAKPDVEEASRAKLLLDKYQLASGQLINYAKCGIIFIV' A
#
# COMPACT_ATOMS: atom_id res chain seq x y z
N MET A 1 15.36 -8.87 2.18
CA MET A 1 13.98 -8.68 2.69
C MET A 1 13.84 -7.48 3.64
N HIS A 2 14.67 -7.33 4.68
CA HIS A 2 14.57 -6.19 5.61
C HIS A 2 14.68 -4.80 4.95
N SER A 3 15.50 -4.63 3.90
CA SER A 3 15.64 -3.36 3.18
C SER A 3 14.40 -2.99 2.36
N LEU A 4 13.79 -3.97 1.67
CA LEU A 4 12.58 -3.77 0.86
C LEU A 4 11.36 -3.43 1.70
N VAL A 5 11.15 -4.16 2.81
CA VAL A 5 10.05 -3.86 3.75
C VAL A 5 10.21 -2.45 4.35
N SER A 6 11.45 -2.04 4.64
CA SER A 6 11.75 -0.68 5.11
C SER A 6 11.46 0.38 4.04
N SER A 7 11.80 0.10 2.78
CA SER A 7 11.49 0.99 1.64
C SER A 7 9.98 1.11 1.42
N ILE A 8 9.24 0.00 1.41
CA ILE A 8 7.78 -0.01 1.31
C ILE A 8 7.19 0.84 2.44
N ARG A 9 7.64 0.63 3.69
CA ARG A 9 7.15 1.38 4.85
C ARG A 9 7.36 2.90 4.72
N LEU A 10 8.44 3.34 4.09
CA LEU A 10 8.68 4.76 3.81
C LEU A 10 7.65 5.30 2.80
N TYR A 11 7.33 4.55 1.75
CA TYR A 11 6.32 4.97 0.77
C TYR A 11 4.89 4.90 1.32
N MET A 12 4.61 4.03 2.28
CA MET A 12 3.32 3.93 2.95
C MET A 12 2.93 5.19 3.73
N SER A 13 3.89 6.06 4.07
CA SER A 13 3.60 7.35 4.72
C SER A 13 3.03 8.40 3.76
N LEU A 14 3.09 8.14 2.45
CA LEU A 14 2.52 9.03 1.43
C LEU A 14 1.00 8.86 1.29
N PHE A 15 0.42 7.82 1.89
CA PHE A 15 -1.01 7.58 1.85
C PHE A 15 -1.73 8.30 2.98
N SER A 16 -2.95 8.71 2.69
CA SER A 16 -3.85 9.25 3.70
C SER A 16 -4.04 8.26 4.84
N ARG A 17 -3.91 8.77 6.05
CA ARG A 17 -4.15 8.03 7.29
C ARG A 17 -5.65 7.79 7.49
N ILE A 18 -6.06 6.53 7.64
CA ILE A 18 -7.45 6.13 7.88
C ILE A 18 -7.61 5.70 9.34
N LYS A 19 -8.72 6.11 9.96
CA LYS A 19 -9.11 5.69 11.31
C LYS A 19 -10.43 4.93 11.25
N ILE A 20 -10.35 3.62 11.43
CA ILE A 20 -11.52 2.71 11.30
C ILE A 20 -12.52 2.95 12.44
N ASN A 21 -12.03 3.10 13.68
CA ASN A 21 -12.87 3.45 14.83
C ASN A 21 -12.07 4.25 15.88
N ARG A 22 -12.74 4.76 16.91
CA ARG A 22 -12.10 5.62 17.92
C ARG A 22 -10.95 4.96 18.69
N ARG A 23 -11.01 3.63 18.89
CA ARG A 23 -10.06 2.82 19.67
C ARG A 23 -8.98 2.16 18.79
N CYS A 24 -9.16 2.12 17.47
CA CYS A 24 -8.21 1.56 16.54
C CYS A 24 -7.05 2.51 16.30
N PRO A 25 -5.83 1.97 16.10
CA PRO A 25 -4.71 2.75 15.62
C PRO A 25 -5.05 3.34 14.24
N ILE A 26 -4.40 4.44 13.92
CA ILE A 26 -4.50 5.07 12.61
C ILE A 26 -3.64 4.27 11.63
N LEU A 27 -4.24 3.78 10.55
CA LEU A 27 -3.63 2.87 9.59
C LEU A 27 -3.53 3.53 8.21
N SER A 28 -2.51 3.15 7.45
CA SER A 28 -2.45 3.39 6.00
C SER A 28 -2.22 2.10 5.21
N HIS A 29 -1.83 1.01 5.89
CA HIS A 29 -1.50 -0.27 5.28
C HIS A 29 -1.54 -1.41 6.31
N MET A 30 -1.66 -2.64 5.83
CA MET A 30 -1.39 -3.88 6.58
C MET A 30 -0.41 -4.74 5.78
N LEU A 31 0.67 -5.16 6.43
CA LEU A 31 1.68 -6.06 5.85
C LEU A 31 1.53 -7.43 6.52
N PHE A 32 1.12 -8.43 5.76
CA PHE A 32 1.15 -9.83 6.16
C PHE A 32 2.34 -10.53 5.48
N VAL A 33 2.54 -11.82 5.79
CA VAL A 33 3.65 -12.61 5.24
C VAL A 33 3.55 -12.73 3.72
N ASP A 34 2.34 -12.95 3.20
CA ASP A 34 2.11 -13.18 1.78
C ASP A 34 1.37 -12.03 1.08
N ASP A 35 0.55 -11.27 1.82
CA ASP A 35 -0.31 -10.23 1.26
C ASP A 35 -0.06 -8.85 1.86
N THR A 36 -0.18 -7.81 1.03
CA THR A 36 -0.14 -6.40 1.46
C THR A 36 -1.44 -5.71 1.10
N ILE A 37 -2.07 -5.09 2.09
CA ILE A 37 -3.30 -4.30 1.91
C ILE A 37 -2.98 -2.83 2.08
N LEU A 38 -3.36 -2.02 1.10
CA LEU A 38 -3.21 -0.57 1.09
C LEU A 38 -4.55 0.09 1.36
N PHE A 39 -4.58 1.03 2.29
CA PHE A 39 -5.75 1.85 2.56
C PHE A 39 -5.56 3.22 1.93
N ALA A 40 -6.47 3.59 1.03
CA ALA A 40 -6.41 4.85 0.31
C ALA A 40 -7.80 5.48 0.26
N LYS A 41 -7.87 6.82 0.18
CA LYS A 41 -9.14 7.49 -0.11
C LYS A 41 -9.51 7.24 -1.58
N PRO A 42 -10.81 7.30 -1.94
CA PRO A 42 -11.25 7.17 -3.33
C PRO A 42 -10.95 8.46 -4.11
N ASP A 43 -9.66 8.78 -4.24
CA ASP A 43 -9.15 9.98 -4.88
C ASP A 43 -8.07 9.62 -5.92
N VAL A 44 -8.01 10.38 -7.00
CA VAL A 44 -7.10 10.14 -8.13
C VAL A 44 -5.63 10.28 -7.70
N GLU A 45 -5.33 11.18 -6.77
CA GLU A 45 -3.98 11.39 -6.26
C GLU A 45 -3.50 10.16 -5.47
N GLU A 46 -4.34 9.62 -4.59
CA GLU A 46 -4.03 8.43 -3.79
C GLU A 46 -3.88 7.17 -4.68
N ALA A 47 -4.73 7.03 -5.71
CA ALA A 47 -4.57 5.96 -6.71
C ALA A 47 -3.26 6.09 -7.50
N SER A 48 -2.86 7.31 -7.85
CA SER A 48 -1.59 7.58 -8.52
C SER A 48 -0.40 7.26 -7.63
N ARG A 49 -0.48 7.56 -6.32
CA ARG A 49 0.52 7.15 -5.33
C ARG A 49 0.61 5.64 -5.18
N ALA A 50 -0.52 4.92 -5.23
CA ALA A 50 -0.54 3.44 -5.26
C ALA A 50 0.23 2.89 -6.45
N LYS A 51 -0.04 3.39 -7.66
CA LYS A 51 0.71 3.00 -8.84
C LYS A 51 2.22 3.30 -8.70
N LEU A 52 2.58 4.49 -8.24
CA LEU A 52 3.99 4.86 -8.05
C LEU A 52 4.71 3.96 -7.03
N LEU A 53 4.03 3.58 -5.95
CA LEU A 53 4.55 2.62 -4.97
C LEU A 53 4.83 1.26 -5.61
N LEU A 54 3.88 0.76 -6.41
CA LEU A 54 4.02 -0.50 -7.14
C LEU A 54 5.22 -0.44 -8.11
N ASP A 55 5.36 0.63 -8.90
CA ASP A 55 6.48 0.81 -9.82
C ASP A 55 7.84 0.83 -9.09
N LYS A 56 7.90 1.55 -7.96
CA LYS A 56 9.11 1.60 -7.12
C LYS A 56 9.43 0.27 -6.46
N TYR A 57 8.41 -0.47 -6.04
CA TYR A 57 8.58 -1.82 -5.53
C TYR A 57 9.19 -2.72 -6.60
N GLN A 58 8.68 -2.68 -7.83
CA GLN A 58 9.21 -3.47 -8.94
C GLN A 58 10.68 -3.12 -9.24
N LEU A 59 11.00 -1.82 -9.28
CA LEU A 59 12.36 -1.37 -9.55
C LEU A 59 13.34 -1.78 -8.44
N ALA A 60 12.95 -1.61 -7.17
CA ALA A 60 13.82 -1.90 -6.03
C ALA A 60 13.98 -3.41 -5.76
N SER A 61 12.95 -4.20 -6.05
CA SER A 61 12.97 -5.66 -5.86
C SER A 61 13.50 -6.43 -7.07
N GLY A 62 13.45 -5.83 -8.26
CA GLY A 62 13.66 -6.53 -9.53
C GLY A 62 12.52 -7.49 -9.90
N GLN A 63 11.42 -7.48 -9.15
CA GLN A 63 10.27 -8.36 -9.38
C GLN A 63 9.17 -7.62 -10.15
N LEU A 64 8.45 -8.33 -11.01
CA LEU A 64 7.24 -7.80 -11.62
C LEU A 64 6.03 -8.03 -10.71
N ILE A 65 5.13 -7.06 -10.66
CA ILE A 65 3.86 -7.24 -9.96
C ILE A 65 2.91 -8.08 -10.82
N ASN A 66 2.31 -9.07 -10.19
CA ASN A 66 1.26 -9.86 -10.80
C ASN A 66 -0.10 -9.21 -10.54
N TYR A 67 -0.56 -8.38 -11.48
CA TYR A 67 -1.85 -7.70 -11.39
C TYR A 67 -3.05 -8.67 -11.31
N ALA A 68 -2.92 -9.92 -11.79
CA ALA A 68 -3.99 -10.92 -11.65
C ALA A 68 -4.17 -11.40 -10.20
N LYS A 69 -3.18 -11.18 -9.34
CA LYS A 69 -3.29 -11.41 -7.88
C LYS A 69 -3.63 -10.14 -7.11
N CYS A 70 -3.68 -8.98 -7.76
CA CYS A 70 -4.06 -7.72 -7.14
C CYS A 70 -5.58 -7.52 -7.24
N GLY A 71 -6.15 -6.85 -6.23
CA GLY A 71 -7.56 -6.47 -6.23
C GLY A 71 -7.76 -5.09 -5.62
N ILE A 72 -8.83 -4.41 -6.03
CA ILE A 72 -9.28 -3.15 -5.44
C ILE A 72 -10.64 -3.41 -4.80
N ILE A 73 -10.77 -3.05 -3.53
CA ILE A 73 -12.01 -3.19 -2.77
C ILE A 73 -12.53 -1.80 -2.44
N PHE A 74 -13.75 -1.50 -2.86
CA PHE A 74 -14.46 -0.29 -2.46
C PHE A 74 -15.33 -0.61 -1.26
N ILE A 75 -15.07 0.06 -0.14
CA ILE A 75 -15.86 -0.07 1.08
C ILE A 75 -16.86 1.08 1.07
N VAL A 76 -18.15 0.75 1.03
CA VAL A 76 -19.28 1.68 1.07
C VAL A 76 -19.71 1.93 2.51
#